data_AF-A0A5S5BP06-F1
#
_entry.id   AF-A0A5S5BP06-F1
#
_cell.length_a   1.000
_cell.length_b   1.000
_cell.length_c   1.000
_cell.angle_alpha   90.00
_cell.angle_beta   90.00
_cell.angle_gamma   90.00
#
_symmetry.space_group_name_H-M   'P 1'
#
loop_
_entity.id
_entity.type
_entity.pdbx_description
1 polymer ?
#
loop_
_entity_poly.entity_id
_entity_poly.type
_entity_poly.pdbx_seq_one_letter_code
_entity_poly.pdbx_strand_id
1 'polypeptide(L)' 'MSQRDMAETIGTPFRTYCKIESGERDLKASELAIVLKHCGIDANWFLFGTGHKEKTAHGN' A
#
# COMPACT_ATOMS: atom_id res chain seq x y z
N MET A 1 -4.98 11.09 -4.86
CA MET A 1 -3.90 11.15 -3.85
C MET A 1 -2.59 11.44 -4.57
N SER A 2 -1.81 12.41 -4.09
CA SER A 2 -0.47 12.70 -4.62
C SER A 2 0.58 11.77 -4.00
N GLN A 3 1.78 11.71 -4.59
CA GLN A 3 2.92 10.97 -4.00
C GLN A 3 3.28 11.49 -2.60
N ARG A 4 3.10 12.79 -2.36
CA ARG A 4 3.37 13.42 -1.06
C ARG A 4 2.36 12.99 0.00
N ASP A 5 1.08 12.96 -0.38
CA ASP A 5 0.01 12.48 0.51
C ASP A 5 0.23 11.01 0.89
N MET A 6 0.70 10.19 -0.07
CA MET A 6 0.96 8.78 0.19
C MET A 6 2.19 8.59 1.09
N ALA A 7 3.25 9.38 0.87
CA ALA A 7 4.43 9.39 1.75
C ALA A 7 4.06 9.71 3.20
N GLU A 8 3.21 10.72 3.41
CA GLU A 8 2.66 11.06 4.73
C GLU A 8 1.81 9.93 5.31
N THR A 9 0.95 9.32 4.49
CA THR A 9 0.07 8.21 4.89
C THR A 9 0.86 7.00 5.41
N ILE A 10 1.97 6.65 4.76
CA ILE A 10 2.81 5.52 5.18
C ILE A 10 3.92 5.93 6.17
N GLY A 11 3.93 7.18 6.63
CA GLY A 11 4.90 7.70 7.60
C GLY A 11 6.34 7.74 7.09
N THR A 12 6.54 7.96 5.80
CA THR A 12 7.84 7.93 5.13
C THR A 12 8.21 9.30 4.56
N PRO A 13 9.47 9.77 4.66
CA PRO A 13 9.89 11.01 4.02
C PRO A 13 9.63 10.98 2.51
N PHE A 14 9.15 12.08 1.93
CA PHE A 14 8.81 12.17 0.50
C PHE A 14 9.93 11.66 -0.43
N ARG A 15 11.19 12.03 -0.16
CA ARG A 15 12.34 11.56 -0.95
C ARG A 15 12.52 10.04 -0.90
N THR A 16 12.24 9.42 0.24
CA THR A 16 12.27 7.96 0.38
C THR A 16 11.11 7.34 -0.38
N TYR A 17 9.92 7.94 -0.35
CA TYR A 17 8.78 7.47 -1.13
C TYR A 17 9.05 7.53 -2.65
N CYS A 18 9.70 8.58 -3.17
CA CYS A 18 10.10 8.63 -4.57
C CYS A 18 11.00 7.45 -4.97
N LYS A 19 11.90 7.02 -4.07
CA LYS A 19 12.76 5.84 -4.31
C LYS A 19 11.99 4.52 -4.31
N ILE A 20 10.90 4.45 -3.54
CA ILE A 20 10.01 3.30 -3.55
C ILE A 20 9.33 3.20 -4.91
N GLU A 21 8.76 4.30 -5.39
CA GLU A 21 8.07 4.30 -6.68
C GLU A 21 9.00 4.13 -7.89
N SER A 22 10.27 4.56 -7.79
CA SER A 22 11.28 4.31 -8.83
C SER A 22 11.87 2.89 -8.79
N GLY A 23 11.54 2.09 -7.77
CA GLY A 23 12.10 0.75 -7.58
C GLY A 23 13.54 0.73 -7.05
N GLU A 24 14.11 1.88 -6.66
CA GLU A 24 15.42 1.96 -6.01
C GLU A 24 15.41 1.37 -4.59
N ARG A 25 14.24 1.23 -3.97
CA ARG A 25 14.10 0.74 -2.60
C ARG A 25 12.77 0.04 -2.37
N ASP A 26 12.80 -1.17 -1.84
CA ASP A 26 11.59 -1.93 -1.54
C ASP A 26 10.77 -1.36 -0.36
N LEU A 27 9.47 -1.62 -0.37
CA LEU A 27 8.59 -1.37 0.78
C LEU A 27 8.96 -2.29 1.95
N LYS A 28 9.02 -1.74 3.17
CA LYS A 28 9.02 -2.56 4.38
C LYS A 28 7.63 -3.16 4.59
N ALA A 29 7.57 -4.30 5.30
CA ALA A 29 6.30 -4.95 5.63
C ALA A 29 5.29 -4.02 6.33
N SER A 30 5.75 -3.15 7.23
CA SER A 30 4.90 -2.16 7.92
C SER A 30 4.32 -1.11 6.98
N GLU A 31 5.10 -0.66 5.99
CA GLU A 31 4.65 0.33 4.99
C GLU A 31 3.68 -0.34 4.00
N LEU A 32 3.99 -1.56 3.55
CA LEU A 32 3.13 -2.35 2.69
C LEU A 32 1.76 -2.61 3.33
N ALA A 33 1.71 -2.94 4.63
CA ALA A 33 0.44 -3.13 5.33
C ALA A 33 -0.46 -1.89 5.30
N ILE A 34 0.13 -0.69 5.40
CA ILE A 34 -0.61 0.58 5.31
C ILE A 34 -1.12 0.81 3.89
N VAL A 35 -0.27 0.57 2.88
CA VAL A 35 -0.65 0.65 1.45
C VAL A 35 -1.84 -0.25 1.16
N LEU A 36 -1.75 -1.53 1.54
CA LEU A 36 -2.80 -2.52 1.27
C LEU A 36 -4.11 -2.15 1.98
N LYS A 37 -4.04 -1.70 3.24
CA LYS A 37 -5.21 -1.21 3.97
C LYS A 37 -5.84 0.00 3.28
N HIS A 38 -5.03 0.96 2.81
CA HIS A 38 -5.50 2.13 2.10
C HIS A 38 -6.19 1.76 0.78
N CYS A 39 -5.63 0.81 0.05
CA CYS A 39 -6.20 0.29 -1.19
C CYS A 39 -7.40 -0.66 -0.99
N GLY A 40 -7.73 -1.03 0.25
CA GLY A 40 -8.78 -2.03 0.52
C GLY A 40 -8.44 -3.44 0.04
N ILE A 41 -7.15 -3.72 -0.16
CA ILE A 41 -6.63 -4.99 -0.66
C ILE A 41 -6.28 -5.91 0.52
N ASP A 42 -6.70 -7.16 0.44
CA ASP A 42 -6.34 -8.17 1.43
C ASP A 42 -4.85 -8.57 1.29
N ALA A 43 -4.15 -8.65 2.43
CA ALA A 43 -2.73 -8.96 2.44
C ALA A 43 -2.42 -10.40 1.99
N ASN A 44 -3.29 -11.37 2.29
CA ASN A 44 -3.10 -12.74 1.82
C ASN A 44 -3.33 -12.84 0.32
N TRP A 45 -4.23 -12.01 -0.22
CA TRP A 45 -4.46 -11.98 -1.66
C TRP A 45 -3.23 -11.41 -2.38
N PHE A 46 -2.69 -10.30 -1.85
CA PHE A 46 -1.51 -9.67 -2.42
C PHE A 46 -0.25 -10.54 -2.35
N LEU A 47 -0.01 -11.22 -1.21
CA LEU A 47 1.24 -11.97 -0.98
C LEU A 47 1.19 -13.40 -1.50
N PHE A 48 0.04 -14.06 -1.41
CA PHE A 48 -0.08 -15.50 -1.65
C PHE A 48 -1.13 -15.85 -2.71
N GLY A 49 -1.86 -14.86 -3.24
CA GLY A 49 -2.96 -15.10 -4.17
C GLY A 49 -4.18 -15.78 -3.52
N THR A 50 -4.30 -15.73 -2.19
CA THR A 50 -5.37 -16.39 -1.42
C THR A 50 -6.25 -15.35 -0.72
N GLY A 51 -7.56 -15.59 -0.53
CA GLY A 51 -8.46 -14.60 0.07
C GLY A 51 -9.15 -13.68 -0.94
N HIS A 52 -9.80 -12.61 -0.47
CA HIS A 52 -10.64 -11.73 -1.31
C HIS A 52 -9.83 -10.56 -1.91
N LYS A 53 -9.92 -10.38 -3.24
CA LYS A 53 -9.17 -9.38 -4.01
C LYS A 53 -9.43 -7.94 -3.56
N GLU A 54 -10.69 -7.61 -3.29
CA GLU A 54 -11.12 -6.33 -2.72
C GLU A 54 -12.24 -6.61 -1.72
N LYS A 55 -12.23 -5.92 -0.58
CA LYS A 55 -13.46 -5.81 0.21
C LYS A 55 -14.38 -4.84 -0.54
N THR A 56 -15.24 -5.35 -1.40
CA THR A 56 -16.30 -4.54 -2.02
C THR A 56 -17.14 -3.91 -0.92
N ALA A 57 -16.97 -2.60 -0.70
CA ALA A 57 -17.95 -1.78 0.00
C ALA A 57 -19.14 -1.54 -0.96
N HIS A 58 -19.82 -2.61 -1.37
CA HIS A 58 -21.13 -2.59 -2.01
C HIS A 58 -21.92 -3.77 -1.46
N GLY A 59 -22.31 -3.64 -0.19
CA GLY A 59 -23.46 -4.34 0.37
C GLY A 59 -24.51 -3.29 0.65
N ASN A 60 -25.45 -3.12 -0.28
CA ASN A 60 -26.76 -2.53 -0.05
C ASN A 60 -27.79 -3.63 -0.24
#